data_AF-A0A2N2BJM7-F1
#
_entry.id   AF-A0A2N2BJM7-F1
#
_cell.length_a   1.000
_cell.length_b   1.000
_cell.length_c   1.000
_cell.angle_alpha   90.00
_cell.angle_beta   90.00
_cell.angle_gamma   90.00
#
_symmetry.space_group_name_H-M   'P 1'
#
loop_
_entity.id
_entity.type
_entity.pdbx_description
1 polymer ?
#
loop_
_entity_poly.entity_id
_entity_poly.type
_entity_poly.pdbx_seq_one_letter_code
_entity_poly.pdbx_strand_id
1 'polypeptide(L)'
;MFLMILNSLMDFRRSWRKYVALGLGYLLITSYFFVPGLAYLFNRILLVSKTGVLLNRDIFNILLNYKSAFGIFLLMILAVIFILIELGTLTVIAHKKYYNKPVLITEAMATTFHVLHRILGYGFLLLTLQFLLVIPFVNLPVKPLIFYQINIPRYLIDNIMVYGTIKVIYWSVVVLLSYFLLRSIFVFHEILLTGKSTWQAILSSLTLTRDLHSSILFKIVMMNVMLFGVLTGILTLLSFLFSGINLDINYQLNQLLTTLSGFLLWTYTLLIMTINILFLTRLYYEVKSKDGAIYKDFLRTKRWPLISRGECYLRDRLKTHRFLSGFIVMLSLLLSFYMSHTLNQDLLYKGRDIAVAAHRGKIGNTPENSLSAIALSLDLGVDVIEMDVQLTKDHIVVLHHDMNLKKMAGTTKRVSEMTYSELQTLDIGRGISTEYMNETIPRLEDAIAFIDGRASMLIDVKAYGYEEEMAKIIVETLEEADAVETSYVQSFNYKVLSEIRSLNPDIRIGQIMYYVIGNLDLLDVDFYTVQRGMLSQEFVTKARKMERGIWVWTVNRESEIKEALQFDIDGIITANAELVLEVLGLNEPIEEETLK
;
A
#
# COMPACT_ATOMS: atom_id res chain seq x y z
N MET A 1 -26.76 -28.30 5.85
CA MET A 1 -25.81 -27.16 5.85
C MET A 1 -25.42 -26.71 7.25
N PHE A 2 -26.35 -26.17 8.06
CA PHE A 2 -26.04 -25.67 9.42
C PHE A 2 -25.37 -26.73 10.32
N LEU A 3 -25.88 -27.97 10.29
CA LEU A 3 -25.25 -29.11 10.98
C LEU A 3 -23.80 -29.36 10.55
N MET A 4 -23.46 -29.16 9.27
CA MET A 4 -22.08 -29.33 8.80
C MET A 4 -21.15 -28.23 9.31
N ILE A 5 -21.64 -26.98 9.33
CA ILE A 5 -20.92 -25.84 9.91
C ILE A 5 -20.64 -26.12 11.40
N LEU A 6 -21.69 -26.45 12.17
CA LEU A 6 -21.57 -26.80 13.59
C LEU A 6 -20.60 -27.96 13.82
N ASN A 7 -20.71 -29.04 13.04
CA ASN A 7 -19.82 -30.20 13.16
C ASN A 7 -18.36 -29.86 12.82
N SER A 8 -18.12 -28.87 11.94
CA SER A 8 -16.78 -28.36 11.63
C SER A 8 -16.22 -27.55 12.80
N LEU A 9 -17.03 -26.67 13.38
CA LEU A 9 -16.67 -25.89 14.57
C LEU A 9 -16.43 -26.79 15.79
N MET A 10 -17.22 -27.85 15.97
CA MET A 10 -17.02 -28.84 17.02
C MET A 10 -15.72 -29.63 16.85
N ASP A 11 -15.37 -30.00 15.62
CA ASP A 11 -14.09 -30.67 15.34
C ASP A 11 -12.90 -29.77 15.63
N PHE A 12 -13.01 -28.49 15.26
CA PHE A 12 -12.06 -27.47 15.62
C PHE A 12 -11.95 -27.37 17.15
N ARG A 13 -13.06 -27.17 17.87
CA ARG A 13 -13.09 -27.10 19.34
C ARG A 13 -12.50 -28.34 20.03
N ARG A 14 -12.66 -29.54 19.46
CA ARG A 14 -12.08 -30.77 20.02
C ARG A 14 -10.58 -30.91 19.76
N SER A 15 -10.05 -30.21 18.75
CA SER A 15 -8.66 -30.39 18.28
C SER A 15 -7.88 -29.07 18.20
N TRP A 16 -8.40 -27.99 18.78
CA TRP A 16 -7.91 -26.62 18.61
C TRP A 16 -6.43 -26.48 18.96
N ARG A 17 -5.97 -27.20 19.99
CA ARG A 17 -4.56 -27.18 20.42
C ARG A 17 -3.60 -27.58 19.30
N LYS A 18 -3.96 -28.56 18.47
CA LYS A 18 -3.11 -28.99 17.34
C LYS A 18 -3.08 -27.94 16.24
N TYR A 19 -4.23 -27.37 15.92
CA TYR A 19 -4.34 -26.34 14.88
C TYR A 19 -3.66 -25.03 15.28
N VAL A 20 -3.83 -24.60 16.53
CA VAL A 20 -3.12 -23.42 17.08
C VAL A 20 -1.63 -23.67 17.16
N ALA A 21 -1.17 -24.86 17.60
CA ALA A 21 0.25 -25.19 17.61
C ALA A 21 0.85 -25.19 16.19
N LEU A 22 0.13 -25.71 15.20
CA LEU A 22 0.53 -25.64 13.79
C LEU A 22 0.61 -24.19 13.30
N GLY A 23 -0.45 -23.40 13.53
CA GLY A 23 -0.52 -21.99 13.10
C GLY A 23 0.54 -21.11 13.76
N LEU A 24 0.81 -21.28 15.06
CA LEU A 24 1.89 -20.57 15.75
C LEU A 24 3.28 -21.04 15.28
N GLY A 25 3.45 -22.33 15.00
CA GLY A 25 4.68 -22.84 14.42
C GLY A 25 4.94 -22.23 13.04
N TYR A 26 3.91 -22.20 12.19
CA TYR A 26 3.97 -21.55 10.88
C TYR A 26 4.20 -20.06 10.99
N LEU A 27 3.56 -19.37 11.94
CA LEU A 27 3.82 -17.96 12.22
C LEU A 27 5.31 -17.71 12.46
N LEU A 28 5.89 -18.41 13.43
CA LEU A 28 7.28 -18.21 13.82
C LEU A 28 8.22 -18.52 12.65
N ILE A 29 7.98 -19.63 11.94
CA ILE A 29 8.78 -19.98 10.75
C ILE A 29 8.63 -18.88 9.69
N THR A 30 7.41 -18.40 9.46
CA THR A 30 7.11 -17.39 8.44
C THR A 30 7.82 -16.08 8.76
N SER A 31 7.65 -15.57 9.98
CA SER A 31 8.15 -14.27 10.41
C SER A 31 9.68 -14.24 10.56
N TYR A 32 10.29 -15.28 11.11
CA TYR A 32 11.73 -15.25 11.43
C TYR A 32 12.63 -15.85 10.35
N PHE A 33 12.12 -16.75 9.51
CA PHE A 33 12.94 -17.45 8.53
C PHE A 33 12.44 -17.24 7.10
N PHE A 34 11.15 -17.45 6.87
CA PHE A 34 10.60 -17.49 5.52
C PHE A 34 10.57 -16.12 4.85
N VAL A 35 9.95 -15.13 5.49
CA VAL A 35 9.84 -13.76 4.96
C VAL A 35 11.22 -13.11 4.87
N PRO A 36 12.08 -13.14 5.90
CA PRO A 36 13.45 -12.63 5.77
C PRO A 36 14.25 -13.36 4.69
N GLY A 37 14.09 -14.68 4.56
CA GLY A 37 14.74 -15.48 3.52
C GLY A 37 14.26 -15.13 2.11
N LEU A 38 12.95 -14.99 1.90
CA LEU A 38 12.38 -14.53 0.64
C LEU A 38 12.82 -13.11 0.32
N ALA A 39 12.81 -12.20 1.29
CA ALA A 39 13.27 -10.82 1.12
C ALA A 39 14.75 -10.77 0.74
N TYR A 40 15.60 -11.57 1.39
CA TYR A 40 17.01 -11.70 1.06
C TYR A 40 17.22 -12.22 -0.38
N LEU A 41 16.53 -13.30 -0.76
CA LEU A 41 16.62 -13.87 -2.10
C LEU A 41 16.11 -12.90 -3.16
N PHE A 42 15.01 -12.22 -2.89
CA PHE A 42 14.46 -11.16 -3.73
C PHE A 42 15.45 -10.02 -3.93
N ASN A 43 16.07 -9.54 -2.85
CA ASN A 43 17.13 -8.53 -2.92
C ASN A 43 18.31 -9.00 -3.79
N ARG A 44 18.74 -10.27 -3.69
CA ARG A 44 19.78 -10.83 -4.56
C ARG A 44 19.38 -10.87 -6.03
N ILE A 45 18.12 -11.18 -6.33
CA ILE A 45 17.59 -11.14 -7.71
C ILE A 45 17.65 -9.71 -8.27
N LEU A 46 17.36 -8.71 -7.45
CA LEU A 46 17.47 -7.28 -7.82
C LEU A 46 18.91 -6.82 -8.05
N LEU A 47 19.88 -7.39 -7.32
CA LEU A 47 21.30 -7.08 -7.51
C LEU A 47 21.85 -7.70 -8.82
N VAL A 48 21.38 -8.89 -9.20
CA VAL A 48 21.82 -9.59 -10.43
C VAL A 48 21.21 -8.99 -11.69
N SER A 49 20.05 -8.34 -11.61
CA SER A 49 19.37 -7.72 -12.75
C SER A 49 20.04 -6.45 -13.28
N LYS A 50 21.14 -5.97 -12.65
CA LYS A 50 21.80 -4.68 -12.90
C LYS A 50 20.89 -3.45 -12.72
N THR A 51 19.67 -3.63 -12.23
CA THR A 51 18.71 -2.53 -12.01
C THR A 51 18.73 -2.02 -10.58
N GLY A 52 19.26 -2.77 -9.60
CA GLY A 52 19.50 -2.30 -8.22
C GLY A 52 18.25 -1.97 -7.38
N VAL A 53 17.14 -1.58 -8.01
CA VAL A 53 15.84 -1.19 -7.45
C VAL A 53 14.73 -1.49 -8.49
N LEU A 54 13.48 -1.66 -8.04
CA LEU A 54 12.27 -1.89 -8.85
C LEU A 54 11.50 -0.57 -9.07
N LEU A 55 11.48 -0.03 -10.29
CA LEU A 55 10.46 0.95 -10.70
C LEU A 55 9.19 0.23 -11.17
N ASN A 56 8.03 0.90 -11.18
CA ASN A 56 6.78 0.34 -11.72
C ASN A 56 6.89 -0.12 -13.19
N ARG A 57 7.78 0.50 -13.97
CA ARG A 57 8.11 0.09 -15.35
C ARG A 57 9.13 -1.06 -15.41
N ASP A 58 9.98 -1.19 -14.38
CA ASP A 58 11.01 -2.24 -14.32
C ASP A 58 10.49 -3.58 -13.83
N ILE A 59 9.29 -3.64 -13.25
CA ILE A 59 8.59 -4.92 -13.04
C ILE A 59 8.50 -5.68 -14.38
N PHE A 60 8.15 -4.98 -15.46
CA PHE A 60 8.13 -5.58 -16.80
C PHE A 60 9.54 -5.92 -17.29
N ASN A 61 10.55 -5.07 -17.08
CA ASN A 61 11.92 -5.36 -17.49
C ASN A 61 12.55 -6.54 -16.72
N ILE A 62 12.17 -6.74 -15.46
CA ILE A 62 12.56 -7.86 -14.62
C ILE A 62 11.86 -9.15 -15.07
N LEU A 63 10.59 -9.08 -15.47
CA LEU A 63 9.87 -10.20 -16.08
C LEU A 63 10.40 -10.53 -17.50
N LEU A 64 10.90 -9.53 -18.23
CA LEU A 64 11.49 -9.71 -19.57
C LEU A 64 12.97 -10.16 -19.51
N ASN A 65 13.70 -9.86 -18.43
CA ASN A 65 15.04 -10.38 -18.20
C ASN A 65 14.97 -11.84 -17.73
N TYR A 66 15.41 -12.78 -18.57
CA TYR A 66 15.30 -14.20 -18.28
C TYR A 66 15.94 -14.64 -16.95
N LYS A 67 17.02 -13.99 -16.47
CA LYS A 67 17.65 -14.33 -15.19
C LYS A 67 16.78 -13.90 -14.00
N SER A 68 16.26 -12.68 -14.06
CA SER A 68 15.45 -12.11 -12.99
C SER A 68 14.05 -12.73 -12.97
N ALA A 69 13.46 -12.97 -14.15
CA ALA A 69 12.22 -13.71 -14.31
C ALA A 69 12.34 -15.13 -13.76
N PHE A 70 13.44 -15.82 -14.04
CA PHE A 70 13.72 -17.13 -13.45
C PHE A 70 13.86 -17.06 -11.92
N GLY A 71 14.54 -16.02 -11.40
CA GLY A 71 14.64 -15.76 -9.97
C GLY A 71 13.27 -15.55 -9.30
N ILE A 72 12.42 -14.70 -9.87
CA ILE A 72 11.06 -14.47 -9.37
C ILE A 72 10.22 -15.73 -9.47
N PHE A 73 10.34 -16.47 -10.57
CA PHE A 73 9.66 -17.75 -10.72
C PHE A 73 10.07 -18.75 -9.63
N LEU A 74 11.36 -18.83 -9.29
CA LEU A 74 11.86 -19.66 -8.19
C LEU A 74 11.31 -19.18 -6.83
N LEU A 75 11.27 -17.87 -6.58
CA LEU A 75 10.66 -17.30 -5.38
C LEU A 75 9.18 -17.65 -5.26
N MET A 76 8.43 -17.51 -6.35
CA MET A 76 7.00 -17.86 -6.38
C MET A 76 6.81 -19.35 -6.13
N ILE A 77 7.64 -20.23 -6.72
CA ILE A 77 7.62 -21.66 -6.42
C ILE A 77 7.86 -21.91 -4.93
N LEU A 78 8.82 -21.22 -4.33
CA LEU A 78 9.17 -21.39 -2.91
C LEU A 78 8.03 -20.91 -1.99
N ALA A 79 7.39 -19.78 -2.32
CA ALA A 79 6.14 -19.28 -1.72
C ALA A 79 5.00 -20.31 -1.82
N VAL A 80 4.77 -20.83 -3.01
CA VAL A 80 3.74 -21.83 -3.29
C VAL A 80 4.01 -23.11 -2.52
N ILE A 81 5.24 -23.62 -2.49
CA ILE A 81 5.61 -24.82 -1.72
C ILE A 81 5.25 -24.63 -0.24
N PHE A 82 5.62 -23.48 0.33
CA PHE A 82 5.38 -23.20 1.74
C PHE A 82 3.88 -23.21 2.08
N ILE A 83 3.07 -22.52 1.27
CA ILE A 83 1.61 -22.48 1.40
C ILE A 83 0.99 -23.87 1.20
N LEU A 84 1.45 -24.63 0.20
CA LEU A 84 0.93 -25.98 -0.08
C LEU A 84 1.25 -26.97 1.04
N ILE A 85 2.41 -26.85 1.69
CA ILE A 85 2.73 -27.68 2.86
C ILE A 85 1.78 -27.34 4.02
N GLU A 86 1.47 -26.06 4.24
CA GLU A 86 0.55 -25.62 5.29
C GLU A 86 -0.86 -26.17 5.04
N LEU A 87 -1.41 -25.86 3.86
CA LEU A 87 -2.75 -26.30 3.45
C LEU A 87 -2.86 -27.81 3.45
N GLY A 88 -1.85 -28.52 2.95
CA GLY A 88 -1.87 -29.99 2.92
C GLY A 88 -1.80 -30.60 4.30
N THR A 89 -0.99 -30.04 5.20
CA THR A 89 -0.92 -30.47 6.60
C THR A 89 -2.27 -30.30 7.28
N LEU A 90 -2.92 -29.15 7.10
CA LEU A 90 -4.28 -28.91 7.60
C LEU A 90 -5.28 -29.91 7.03
N THR A 91 -5.24 -30.19 5.72
CA THR A 91 -6.15 -31.15 5.07
C THR A 91 -5.93 -32.58 5.55
N VAL A 92 -4.68 -33.03 5.77
CA VAL A 92 -4.40 -34.38 6.32
C VAL A 92 -4.91 -34.50 7.76
N ILE A 93 -4.73 -33.45 8.59
CA ILE A 93 -5.26 -33.44 9.96
C ILE A 93 -6.78 -33.45 9.94
N ALA A 94 -7.42 -32.62 9.10
CA ALA A 94 -8.86 -32.59 8.92
C ALA A 94 -9.43 -33.94 8.45
N HIS A 95 -8.74 -34.60 7.51
CA HIS A 95 -9.09 -35.93 7.04
C HIS A 95 -9.05 -36.98 8.15
N LYS A 96 -7.93 -37.06 8.89
CA LYS A 96 -7.82 -38.02 9.99
C LYS A 96 -8.82 -37.72 11.10
N LYS A 97 -9.14 -36.44 11.33
CA LYS A 97 -10.17 -36.02 12.26
C LYS A 97 -11.56 -36.47 11.83
N TYR A 98 -11.92 -36.36 10.55
CA TYR A 98 -13.20 -36.85 10.01
C TYR A 98 -13.43 -38.34 10.32
N TYR A 99 -12.39 -39.16 10.22
CA TYR A 99 -12.43 -40.58 10.57
C TYR A 99 -12.14 -40.91 12.04
N ASN A 100 -12.04 -39.91 12.91
CA ASN A 100 -11.67 -40.04 14.33
C ASN A 100 -10.35 -40.81 14.57
N LYS A 101 -9.37 -40.66 13.68
CA LYS A 101 -8.05 -41.28 13.81
C LYS A 101 -7.00 -40.28 14.32
N PRO A 102 -6.04 -40.72 15.14
CA PRO A 102 -4.95 -39.86 15.58
C PRO A 102 -3.93 -39.64 14.45
N VAL A 103 -3.37 -38.43 14.41
CA VAL A 103 -2.24 -38.08 13.55
C VAL A 103 -1.40 -37.00 14.25
N LEU A 104 -0.07 -37.07 14.07
CA LEU A 104 0.87 -36.05 14.51
C LEU A 104 0.96 -34.92 13.45
N ILE A 105 1.32 -33.71 13.88
CA ILE A 105 1.52 -32.58 12.95
C ILE A 105 2.66 -32.91 11.98
N THR A 106 3.77 -33.42 12.52
CA THR A 106 4.96 -33.82 11.74
C THR A 106 4.66 -34.97 10.77
N GLU A 107 3.77 -35.89 11.15
CA GLU A 107 3.30 -36.98 10.28
C GLU A 107 2.43 -36.45 9.13
N ALA A 108 1.56 -35.48 9.41
CA ALA A 108 0.77 -34.81 8.37
C ALA A 108 1.68 -34.00 7.42
N MET A 109 2.64 -33.22 7.95
CA MET A 109 3.62 -32.48 7.15
C MET A 109 4.46 -33.41 6.27
N ALA A 110 4.98 -34.49 6.83
CA ALA A 110 5.75 -35.47 6.08
C ALA A 110 4.92 -36.12 4.95
N THR A 111 3.65 -36.43 5.21
CA THR A 111 2.74 -36.96 4.20
C THR A 111 2.54 -35.97 3.06
N THR A 112 2.29 -34.69 3.37
CA THR A 112 2.16 -33.62 2.37
C THR A 112 3.45 -33.44 1.56
N PHE A 113 4.61 -33.43 2.22
CA PHE A 113 5.90 -33.27 1.57
C PHE A 113 6.18 -34.36 0.52
N HIS A 114 5.82 -35.62 0.80
CA HIS A 114 5.99 -36.72 -0.16
C HIS A 114 5.10 -36.58 -1.41
N VAL A 115 3.95 -35.92 -1.29
CA VAL A 115 3.00 -35.69 -2.39
C VAL A 115 3.23 -34.33 -3.06
N LEU A 116 4.12 -33.48 -2.50
CA LEU A 116 4.36 -32.11 -2.91
C LEU A 116 4.61 -31.97 -4.43
N HIS A 117 5.43 -32.85 -5.01
CA HIS A 117 5.72 -32.83 -6.45
C HIS A 117 4.47 -33.00 -7.34
N ARG A 118 3.42 -33.68 -6.86
CA ARG A 118 2.15 -33.87 -7.61
C ARG A 118 1.20 -32.69 -7.48
N ILE A 119 1.23 -32.00 -6.33
CA ILE A 119 0.41 -30.82 -6.07
C ILE A 119 1.07 -29.53 -6.56
N LEU A 120 2.40 -29.48 -6.72
CA LEU A 120 3.13 -28.25 -6.99
C LEU A 120 2.68 -27.56 -8.29
N GLY A 121 2.63 -28.30 -9.41
CA GLY A 121 2.28 -27.71 -10.71
C GLY A 121 0.86 -27.12 -10.72
N TYR A 122 -0.11 -27.88 -10.22
CA TYR A 122 -1.50 -27.42 -10.13
C TYR A 122 -1.70 -26.35 -9.05
N GLY A 123 -1.02 -26.49 -7.91
CA GLY A 123 -1.06 -25.53 -6.83
C GLY A 123 -0.48 -24.19 -7.23
N PHE A 124 0.61 -24.18 -8.01
CA PHE A 124 1.16 -22.96 -8.61
C PHE A 124 0.12 -22.28 -9.50
N LEU A 125 -0.46 -23.01 -10.48
CA LEU A 125 -1.51 -22.47 -11.34
C LEU A 125 -2.68 -21.90 -10.54
N LEU A 126 -3.21 -22.66 -9.57
CA LEU A 126 -4.35 -22.26 -8.77
C LEU A 126 -4.08 -20.99 -7.96
N LEU A 127 -2.91 -20.93 -7.30
CA LEU A 127 -2.51 -19.77 -6.50
C LEU A 127 -2.28 -18.55 -7.39
N THR A 128 -1.64 -18.71 -8.57
CA THR A 128 -1.50 -17.61 -9.55
C THR A 128 -2.87 -17.09 -9.99
N LEU A 129 -3.83 -17.96 -10.32
CA LEU A 129 -5.18 -17.54 -10.69
C LEU A 129 -5.93 -16.85 -9.54
N GLN A 130 -5.72 -17.30 -8.30
CA GLN A 130 -6.27 -16.63 -7.11
C GLN A 130 -5.68 -15.23 -6.91
N PHE A 131 -4.37 -15.06 -7.07
CA PHE A 131 -3.73 -13.74 -7.02
C PHE A 131 -4.32 -12.80 -8.08
N LEU A 132 -4.52 -13.29 -9.31
CA LEU A 132 -5.14 -12.49 -10.38
C LEU A 132 -6.58 -12.07 -10.07
N LEU A 133 -7.34 -12.91 -9.36
CA LEU A 133 -8.71 -12.59 -8.92
C LEU A 133 -8.77 -11.60 -7.77
N VAL A 134 -7.73 -11.48 -6.95
CA VAL A 134 -7.69 -10.55 -5.81
C VAL A 134 -7.39 -9.11 -6.27
N ILE A 135 -6.67 -8.94 -7.38
CA ILE A 135 -6.34 -7.64 -8.00
C ILE A 135 -7.51 -6.62 -8.02
N PRO A 136 -8.72 -6.95 -8.51
CA PRO A 136 -9.85 -6.01 -8.51
C PRO A 136 -10.28 -5.50 -7.13
N PHE A 137 -10.02 -6.29 -6.08
CA PHE A 137 -10.52 -6.05 -4.74
C PHE A 137 -9.48 -5.36 -3.84
N VAL A 138 -8.29 -5.05 -4.37
CA VAL A 138 -7.19 -4.37 -3.66
C VAL A 138 -7.63 -2.99 -3.12
N ASN A 139 -8.62 -2.35 -3.75
CA ASN A 139 -9.15 -1.03 -3.34
C ASN A 139 -10.44 -1.10 -2.51
N LEU A 140 -10.87 -2.28 -2.02
CA LEU A 140 -12.01 -2.33 -1.09
C LEU A 140 -11.64 -1.61 0.21
N PRO A 141 -12.57 -0.85 0.84
CA PRO A 141 -12.32 -0.08 2.07
C PRO A 141 -12.11 -0.94 3.33
N VAL A 142 -11.86 -2.24 3.16
CA VAL A 142 -11.44 -3.14 4.23
C VAL A 142 -9.93 -2.91 4.35
N LYS A 143 -9.44 -2.45 5.51
CA LYS A 143 -8.00 -2.27 5.79
C LYS A 143 -7.33 -3.60 6.17
N PRO A 144 -6.69 -4.34 5.25
CA PRO A 144 -5.53 -5.17 5.65
C PRO A 144 -4.20 -4.49 5.29
N LEU A 145 -3.28 -4.47 6.26
CA LEU A 145 -1.89 -4.00 6.13
C LEU A 145 -1.11 -4.59 4.93
N ILE A 146 -1.53 -5.74 4.39
CA ILE A 146 -0.83 -6.41 3.29
C ILE A 146 -1.20 -5.79 1.92
N PHE A 147 -2.41 -5.26 1.75
CA PHE A 147 -2.84 -4.68 0.47
C PHE A 147 -2.33 -3.25 0.25
N TYR A 148 -1.93 -2.56 1.31
CA TYR A 148 -1.24 -1.27 1.23
C TYR A 148 0.13 -1.35 0.54
N GLN A 149 0.75 -2.53 0.46
CA GLN A 149 2.06 -2.74 -0.17
C GLN A 149 1.97 -3.10 -1.66
N ILE A 150 0.79 -3.43 -2.18
CA ILE A 150 0.57 -3.77 -3.60
C ILE A 150 -0.17 -2.61 -4.25
N ASN A 151 0.56 -1.54 -4.58
CA ASN A 151 0.02 -0.35 -5.22
C ASN A 151 -0.14 -0.61 -6.73
N ILE A 152 -1.25 -1.21 -7.15
CA ILE A 152 -1.58 -1.31 -8.57
C ILE A 152 -1.86 0.12 -9.05
N PRO A 153 -1.19 0.62 -10.11
CA PRO A 153 -1.37 1.99 -10.59
C PRO A 153 -2.85 2.32 -10.73
N ARG A 154 -3.36 3.29 -9.97
CA ARG A 154 -4.79 3.66 -9.94
C ARG A 154 -5.34 3.95 -11.33
N TYR A 155 -4.49 4.54 -12.19
CA TYR A 155 -4.71 4.72 -13.61
C TYR A 155 -5.18 3.45 -14.36
N LEU A 156 -4.61 2.27 -14.08
CA LEU A 156 -5.02 1.03 -14.75
C LEU A 156 -6.45 0.63 -14.37
N ILE A 157 -6.79 0.73 -13.09
CA ILE A 157 -8.12 0.38 -12.57
C ILE A 157 -9.16 1.42 -13.04
N ASP A 158 -8.82 2.70 -12.96
CA ASP A 158 -9.71 3.80 -13.35
C ASP A 158 -10.02 3.71 -14.85
N ASN A 159 -9.03 3.42 -15.71
CA ASN A 159 -9.26 3.23 -17.13
C ASN A 159 -10.09 1.98 -17.45
N ILE A 160 -9.87 0.86 -16.76
CA ILE A 160 -10.71 -0.35 -16.91
C ILE A 160 -12.17 -0.03 -16.57
N MET A 161 -12.40 0.84 -15.57
CA MET A 161 -13.74 1.21 -15.10
C MET A 161 -14.42 2.29 -15.96
N VAL A 162 -13.65 3.11 -16.69
CA VAL A 162 -14.16 4.18 -17.58
C VAL A 162 -14.65 3.62 -18.93
N TYR A 163 -13.96 2.64 -19.52
CA TYR A 163 -14.34 2.09 -20.83
C TYR A 163 -15.32 0.90 -20.70
N GLY A 164 -16.57 1.08 -21.13
CA GLY A 164 -17.64 0.08 -21.01
C GLY A 164 -17.29 -1.31 -21.57
N THR A 165 -16.64 -1.38 -22.74
CA THR A 165 -16.26 -2.67 -23.36
C THR A 165 -15.17 -3.40 -22.56
N ILE A 166 -14.14 -2.67 -22.09
CA ILE A 166 -13.04 -3.23 -21.29
C ILE A 166 -13.58 -3.75 -19.96
N LYS A 167 -14.49 -2.99 -19.32
CA LYS A 167 -15.19 -3.40 -18.11
C LYS A 167 -15.95 -4.73 -18.27
N VAL A 168 -16.70 -4.92 -19.37
CA VAL A 168 -17.45 -6.16 -19.62
C VAL A 168 -16.51 -7.35 -19.83
N ILE A 169 -15.45 -7.18 -20.62
CA ILE A 169 -14.43 -8.22 -20.84
C ILE A 169 -13.78 -8.61 -19.51
N TYR A 170 -13.39 -7.61 -18.72
CA TYR A 170 -12.77 -7.80 -17.43
C TYR A 170 -13.65 -8.61 -16.46
N TRP A 171 -14.91 -8.21 -16.27
CA TRP A 171 -15.83 -8.94 -15.38
C TRP A 171 -16.15 -10.33 -15.90
N SER A 172 -16.18 -10.53 -17.22
CA SER A 172 -16.37 -11.84 -17.83
C SER A 172 -15.18 -12.77 -17.52
N VAL A 173 -13.94 -12.27 -17.58
CA VAL A 173 -12.74 -13.02 -17.15
C VAL A 173 -12.83 -13.36 -15.66
N VAL A 174 -13.20 -12.41 -14.80
CA VAL A 174 -13.37 -12.66 -13.35
C VAL A 174 -14.41 -13.75 -13.07
N VAL A 175 -15.55 -13.72 -13.76
CA VAL A 175 -16.62 -14.73 -13.62
C VAL A 175 -16.14 -16.10 -14.09
N LEU A 176 -15.48 -16.18 -15.25
CA LEU A 176 -14.94 -17.42 -15.81
C LEU A 176 -13.86 -18.03 -14.90
N LEU A 177 -12.96 -17.22 -14.37
CA LEU A 177 -11.94 -17.64 -13.42
C LEU A 177 -12.56 -18.11 -12.10
N SER A 178 -13.55 -17.38 -11.58
CA SER A 178 -14.27 -17.77 -10.35
C SER A 178 -15.01 -19.10 -10.53
N TYR A 179 -15.66 -19.29 -11.69
CA TYR A 179 -16.27 -20.55 -12.06
C TYR A 179 -15.23 -21.66 -12.12
N PHE A 180 -14.11 -21.46 -12.82
CA PHE A 180 -13.03 -22.44 -12.87
C PHE A 180 -12.51 -22.83 -11.48
N LEU A 181 -12.25 -21.87 -10.60
CA LEU A 181 -11.80 -22.14 -9.22
C LEU A 181 -12.81 -22.96 -8.42
N LEU A 182 -14.10 -22.64 -8.53
CA LEU A 182 -15.17 -23.39 -7.88
C LEU A 182 -15.22 -24.85 -8.36
N ARG A 183 -15.06 -25.08 -9.66
CA ARG A 183 -15.02 -26.42 -10.27
C ARG A 183 -13.79 -27.22 -9.85
N SER A 184 -12.72 -26.49 -9.55
CA SER A 184 -11.38 -26.95 -9.20
C SER A 184 -11.15 -27.16 -7.70
N ILE A 185 -12.17 -26.92 -6.88
CA ILE A 185 -12.05 -26.82 -5.42
C ILE A 185 -11.59 -28.11 -4.73
N PHE A 186 -11.90 -29.28 -5.30
CA PHE A 186 -11.55 -30.58 -4.72
C PHE A 186 -10.30 -31.21 -5.32
N VAL A 187 -9.64 -30.59 -6.30
CA VAL A 187 -8.44 -31.16 -6.93
C VAL A 187 -7.34 -31.39 -5.90
N PHE A 188 -7.13 -30.43 -5.00
CA PHE A 188 -6.14 -30.57 -3.92
C PHE A 188 -6.45 -31.77 -3.01
N HIS A 189 -7.73 -31.96 -2.67
CA HIS A 189 -8.20 -33.07 -1.83
C HIS A 189 -8.04 -34.42 -2.55
N GLU A 190 -8.34 -34.48 -3.85
CA GLU A 190 -8.16 -35.70 -4.65
C GLU A 190 -6.68 -36.10 -4.75
N ILE A 191 -5.77 -35.17 -5.05
CA ILE A 191 -4.33 -35.51 -5.13
C ILE A 191 -3.81 -35.98 -3.77
N LEU A 192 -4.12 -35.23 -2.71
CA LEU A 192 -3.55 -35.46 -1.38
C LEU A 192 -4.14 -36.68 -0.66
N LEU A 193 -5.47 -36.87 -0.74
CA LEU A 193 -6.17 -37.90 0.04
C LEU A 193 -6.35 -39.21 -0.73
N THR A 194 -6.45 -39.16 -2.05
CA THR A 194 -6.66 -40.38 -2.87
C THR A 194 -5.41 -40.79 -3.66
N GLY A 195 -4.38 -39.93 -3.73
CA GLY A 195 -3.12 -40.24 -4.39
C GLY A 195 -3.18 -40.22 -5.92
N LYS A 196 -4.29 -39.73 -6.50
CA LYS A 196 -4.48 -39.58 -7.94
C LYS A 196 -3.42 -38.66 -8.56
N SER A 197 -3.17 -38.85 -9.86
CA SER A 197 -2.37 -37.88 -10.62
C SER A 197 -3.12 -36.55 -10.73
N THR A 198 -2.39 -35.47 -11.00
CA THR A 198 -2.96 -34.11 -11.13
C THR A 198 -4.12 -34.07 -12.13
N TRP A 199 -3.95 -34.70 -13.30
CA TRP A 199 -4.98 -34.76 -14.32
C TRP A 199 -6.21 -35.56 -13.88
N GLN A 200 -6.01 -36.73 -13.27
CA GLN A 200 -7.11 -37.54 -12.74
C GLN A 200 -7.88 -36.82 -11.63
N ALA A 201 -7.18 -36.03 -10.81
CA ALA A 201 -7.77 -35.23 -9.75
C ALA A 201 -8.61 -34.06 -10.31
N ILE A 202 -8.13 -33.38 -11.36
CA ILE A 202 -8.89 -32.36 -12.09
C ILE A 202 -10.19 -32.94 -12.61
N LEU A 203 -10.11 -34.03 -13.39
CA LEU A 203 -11.30 -34.70 -13.94
C LEU A 203 -12.26 -35.13 -12.82
N SER A 204 -11.74 -35.70 -11.74
CA SER A 204 -12.54 -36.10 -10.59
C SER A 204 -13.25 -34.90 -9.93
N SER A 205 -12.58 -33.77 -9.75
CA SER A 205 -13.18 -32.55 -9.18
C SER A 205 -14.27 -31.99 -10.10
N LEU A 206 -14.03 -31.98 -11.42
CA LEU A 206 -15.03 -31.54 -12.40
C LEU A 206 -16.27 -32.44 -12.37
N THR A 207 -16.10 -33.76 -12.25
CA THR A 207 -17.23 -34.69 -12.12
C THR A 207 -18.00 -34.45 -10.82
N LEU A 208 -17.30 -34.36 -9.68
CA LEU A 208 -17.91 -34.15 -8.36
C LEU A 208 -18.69 -32.82 -8.27
N THR A 209 -18.21 -31.78 -8.96
CA THR A 209 -18.82 -30.45 -8.90
C THR A 209 -19.92 -30.24 -9.95
N ARG A 210 -20.06 -31.11 -10.97
CA ARG A 210 -20.95 -30.95 -12.16
C ARG A 210 -22.32 -30.37 -11.80
N ASP A 211 -23.09 -31.10 -11.03
CA ASP A 211 -24.49 -30.76 -10.73
C ASP A 211 -24.67 -30.09 -9.37
N LEU A 212 -23.57 -29.80 -8.68
CA LEU A 212 -23.57 -29.32 -7.29
C LEU A 212 -22.87 -27.97 -7.13
N HIS A 213 -22.34 -27.38 -8.19
CA HIS A 213 -21.55 -26.15 -8.13
C HIS A 213 -22.28 -25.00 -7.40
N SER A 214 -23.57 -24.76 -7.67
CA SER A 214 -24.35 -23.73 -6.97
C SER A 214 -24.56 -24.04 -5.49
N SER A 215 -24.79 -25.31 -5.14
CA SER A 215 -24.93 -25.74 -3.73
C SER A 215 -23.61 -25.61 -2.96
N ILE A 216 -22.51 -26.01 -3.59
CA ILE A 216 -21.15 -25.88 -3.06
C ILE A 216 -20.82 -24.40 -2.83
N LEU A 217 -21.07 -23.55 -3.84
CA LEU A 217 -20.84 -22.11 -3.75
C LEU A 217 -21.64 -21.49 -2.61
N PHE A 218 -22.95 -21.77 -2.54
CA PHE A 218 -23.81 -21.26 -1.47
C PHE A 218 -23.32 -21.68 -0.08
N LYS A 219 -22.93 -22.95 0.09
CA LYS A 219 -22.39 -23.48 1.36
C LYS A 219 -21.10 -22.77 1.77
N ILE A 220 -20.19 -22.51 0.84
CA ILE A 220 -18.92 -21.81 1.10
C ILE A 220 -19.16 -20.34 1.43
N VAL A 221 -19.99 -19.65 0.64
CA VAL A 221 -20.32 -18.24 0.87
C VAL A 221 -21.00 -18.08 2.22
N MET A 222 -22.01 -18.89 2.54
CA MET A 222 -22.70 -18.82 3.81
C MET A 222 -21.77 -19.05 5.01
N MET A 223 -20.85 -20.02 4.91
CA MET A 223 -19.85 -20.27 5.95
C MET A 223 -18.95 -19.04 6.16
N ASN A 224 -18.44 -18.44 5.09
CA ASN A 224 -17.55 -17.28 5.19
C ASN A 224 -18.29 -16.01 5.65
N VAL A 225 -19.55 -15.81 5.24
CA VAL A 225 -20.41 -14.73 5.76
C VAL A 225 -20.62 -14.90 7.27
N MET A 226 -20.88 -16.12 7.75
CA MET A 226 -21.03 -16.38 9.18
C MET A 226 -19.73 -16.10 9.95
N LEU A 227 -18.59 -16.58 9.46
CA LEU A 227 -17.29 -16.34 10.10
C LEU A 227 -16.92 -14.86 10.09
N PHE A 228 -17.20 -14.14 9.01
CA PHE A 228 -16.96 -12.71 8.88
C PHE A 228 -17.86 -11.90 9.82
N GLY A 229 -19.16 -12.24 9.90
CA GLY A 229 -20.10 -11.61 10.81
C GLY A 229 -19.68 -11.71 12.29
N VAL A 230 -19.07 -12.84 12.69
CA VAL A 230 -18.51 -12.99 14.05
C VAL A 230 -17.34 -12.04 14.28
N LEU A 231 -16.40 -11.91 13.33
CA LEU A 231 -15.29 -10.96 13.46
C LEU A 231 -15.81 -9.53 13.57
N THR A 232 -16.68 -9.13 12.64
CA THR A 232 -17.24 -7.78 12.62
C THR A 232 -17.97 -7.50 13.93
N GLY A 233 -18.76 -8.44 14.44
CA GLY A 233 -19.42 -8.30 15.74
C GLY A 233 -18.44 -8.09 16.91
N ILE A 234 -17.32 -8.84 16.94
CA ILE A 234 -16.27 -8.67 17.96
C ILE A 234 -15.62 -7.29 17.83
N LEU A 235 -15.27 -6.85 16.62
CA LEU A 235 -14.64 -5.55 16.38
C LEU A 235 -15.59 -4.39 16.73
N THR A 236 -16.86 -4.49 16.36
CA THR A 236 -17.89 -3.50 16.74
C THR A 236 -18.10 -3.45 18.24
N LEU A 237 -18.14 -4.61 18.92
CA LEU A 237 -18.24 -4.67 20.38
C LEU A 237 -17.03 -4.02 21.06
N LEU A 238 -15.81 -4.32 20.58
CA LEU A 238 -14.59 -3.68 21.08
C LEU A 238 -14.66 -2.17 20.86
N SER A 239 -15.01 -1.71 19.66
CA SER A 239 -15.16 -0.30 19.34
C SER A 239 -16.17 0.39 20.25
N PHE A 240 -17.31 -0.25 20.53
CA PHE A 240 -18.34 0.26 21.44
C PHE A 240 -17.81 0.38 22.87
N LEU A 241 -17.12 -0.66 23.39
CA LEU A 241 -16.51 -0.64 24.71
C LEU A 241 -15.47 0.49 24.85
N PHE A 242 -14.67 0.73 23.80
CA PHE A 242 -13.70 1.82 23.80
C PHE A 242 -14.36 3.20 23.70
N SER A 243 -15.45 3.35 22.93
CA SER A 243 -16.18 4.63 22.85
C SER A 243 -16.87 5.04 24.16
N GLY A 244 -17.22 4.09 25.03
CA GLY A 244 -17.76 4.38 26.36
C GLY A 244 -16.72 4.85 27.37
N ILE A 245 -15.44 4.72 27.03
CA ILE A 245 -14.31 5.18 27.82
C ILE A 245 -13.87 6.51 27.18
N ASN A 246 -14.38 7.63 27.69
CA ASN A 246 -14.13 8.98 27.19
C ASN A 246 -12.69 9.44 27.52
N LEU A 247 -11.70 8.71 27.01
CA LEU A 247 -10.28 9.05 27.10
C LEU A 247 -9.93 9.86 25.85
N ASP A 248 -9.33 11.04 26.03
CA ASP A 248 -8.57 11.67 24.96
C ASP A 248 -7.50 10.70 24.49
N ILE A 249 -7.73 10.12 23.31
CA ILE A 249 -6.89 9.07 22.77
C ILE A 249 -5.64 9.75 22.21
N ASN A 250 -4.63 9.95 23.07
CA ASN A 250 -3.32 10.41 22.65
C ASN A 250 -2.75 9.44 21.57
N TYR A 251 -1.92 9.97 20.66
CA TYR A 251 -1.25 9.27 19.57
C TYR A 251 -0.69 7.88 19.95
N GLN A 252 -0.11 7.75 21.15
CA GLN A 252 0.44 6.48 21.65
C GLN A 252 -0.64 5.40 21.83
N LEU A 253 -1.83 5.77 22.31
CA LEU A 253 -2.96 4.86 22.47
C LEU A 253 -3.55 4.47 21.10
N ASN A 254 -3.61 5.40 20.14
CA ASN A 254 -4.00 5.10 18.76
C ASN A 254 -3.06 4.10 18.08
N GLN A 255 -1.75 4.23 18.30
CA GLN A 255 -0.75 3.28 17.80
C GLN A 255 -0.89 1.89 18.44
N LEU A 256 -1.15 1.84 19.75
CA LEU A 256 -1.43 0.59 20.45
C LEU A 256 -2.70 -0.10 19.93
N LEU A 257 -3.78 0.66 19.72
CA LEU A 257 -5.04 0.16 19.17
C LEU A 257 -4.87 -0.34 17.73
N THR A 258 -4.09 0.38 16.91
CA THR A 258 -3.77 -0.05 15.55
C THR A 258 -2.97 -1.36 15.56
N THR A 259 -1.96 -1.46 16.41
CA THR A 259 -1.15 -2.68 16.57
C THR A 259 -2.02 -3.86 17.06
N LEU A 260 -2.91 -3.61 18.02
CA LEU A 260 -3.86 -4.60 18.54
C LEU A 260 -4.83 -5.07 17.45
N SER A 261 -5.36 -4.15 16.63
CA SER A 261 -6.25 -4.49 15.53
C SER A 261 -5.58 -5.37 14.47
N GLY A 262 -4.32 -5.06 14.12
CA GLY A 262 -3.52 -5.88 13.20
C GLY A 262 -3.28 -7.28 13.75
N PHE A 263 -2.97 -7.38 15.05
CA PHE A 263 -2.83 -8.65 15.75
C PHE A 263 -4.14 -9.47 15.79
N LEU A 264 -5.27 -8.84 16.09
CA LEU A 264 -6.60 -9.48 16.09
C LEU A 264 -6.98 -9.99 14.70
N LEU A 265 -6.72 -9.20 13.65
CA LEU A 265 -6.93 -9.62 12.27
C LEU A 265 -6.05 -10.82 11.92
N TRP A 266 -4.78 -10.78 12.29
CA TRP A 266 -3.83 -11.86 11.99
C TRP A 266 -4.22 -13.17 12.69
N THR A 267 -4.55 -13.11 13.99
CA THR A 267 -5.06 -14.27 14.72
C THR A 267 -6.37 -14.80 14.14
N TYR A 268 -7.27 -13.91 13.68
CA TYR A 268 -8.48 -14.30 12.98
C TYR A 268 -8.18 -15.05 11.66
N THR A 269 -7.21 -14.60 10.86
CA THR A 269 -6.85 -15.29 9.61
C THR A 269 -6.37 -16.73 9.82
N LEU A 270 -5.61 -17.00 10.88
CA LEU A 270 -5.20 -18.37 11.22
C LEU A 270 -6.40 -19.26 11.57
N LEU A 271 -7.36 -18.71 12.31
CA LEU A 271 -8.57 -19.45 12.72
C LEU A 271 -9.49 -19.71 11.53
N ILE A 272 -9.74 -18.70 10.70
CA ILE A 272 -10.66 -18.81 9.56
C ILE A 272 -10.15 -19.81 8.53
N MET A 273 -8.84 -19.81 8.25
CA MET A 273 -8.22 -20.76 7.32
C MET A 273 -8.41 -22.20 7.81
N THR A 274 -8.14 -22.45 9.09
CA THR A 274 -8.31 -23.77 9.70
C THR A 274 -9.76 -24.26 9.60
N ILE A 275 -10.72 -23.41 9.97
CA ILE A 275 -12.15 -23.75 9.94
C ILE A 275 -12.60 -24.01 8.50
N ASN A 276 -12.14 -23.21 7.53
CA ASN A 276 -12.43 -23.42 6.12
C ASN A 276 -11.90 -24.77 5.61
N ILE A 277 -10.69 -25.20 5.99
CA ILE A 277 -10.17 -26.52 5.58
C ILE A 277 -10.96 -27.67 6.21
N LEU A 278 -11.34 -27.57 7.49
CA LEU A 278 -12.21 -28.56 8.14
C LEU A 278 -13.56 -28.67 7.43
N PHE A 279 -14.17 -27.53 7.12
CA PHE A 279 -15.44 -27.46 6.41
C PHE A 279 -15.32 -28.02 4.99
N LEU A 280 -14.28 -27.63 4.26
CA LEU A 280 -14.06 -28.07 2.88
C LEU A 280 -13.78 -29.57 2.81
N THR A 281 -13.04 -30.12 3.77
CA THR A 281 -12.80 -31.57 3.88
C THR A 281 -14.11 -32.33 4.15
N ARG A 282 -15.00 -31.79 4.99
CA ARG A 282 -16.33 -32.38 5.23
C ARG A 282 -17.22 -32.28 4.00
N LEU A 283 -17.22 -31.13 3.34
CA LEU A 283 -17.98 -30.90 2.10
C LEU A 283 -17.51 -31.84 0.99
N TYR A 284 -16.20 -32.07 0.88
CA TYR A 284 -15.61 -33.05 -0.03
C TYR A 284 -16.22 -34.44 0.19
N TYR A 285 -16.26 -34.91 1.44
CA TYR A 285 -16.85 -36.22 1.75
C TYR A 285 -18.35 -36.27 1.52
N GLU A 286 -19.10 -35.21 1.87
CA GLU A 286 -20.55 -35.11 1.62
C GLU A 286 -20.86 -35.23 0.12
N VAL A 287 -20.13 -34.51 -0.72
CA VAL A 287 -20.29 -34.54 -2.18
C VAL A 287 -19.93 -35.93 -2.72
N LYS A 288 -18.86 -36.53 -2.21
CA LYS A 288 -18.40 -37.85 -2.66
C LYS A 288 -19.37 -38.97 -2.27
N SER A 289 -20.00 -38.87 -1.09
CA SER A 289 -20.96 -39.86 -0.58
C SER A 289 -22.38 -39.70 -1.11
N LYS A 290 -22.62 -38.80 -2.07
CA LYS A 290 -23.97 -38.51 -2.59
C LYS A 290 -24.68 -39.74 -3.18
N ASP A 291 -23.92 -40.70 -3.72
CA ASP A 291 -24.45 -41.95 -4.27
C ASP A 291 -24.59 -43.07 -3.22
N GLY A 292 -24.52 -42.74 -1.92
CA GLY A 292 -24.63 -43.70 -0.82
C GLY A 292 -23.35 -44.52 -0.54
N ALA A 293 -22.27 -44.28 -1.28
CA ALA A 293 -21.00 -44.97 -1.09
C ALA A 293 -20.27 -44.55 0.20
N ILE A 294 -19.97 -45.53 1.07
CA ILE A 294 -19.14 -45.33 2.27
C ILE A 294 -17.67 -45.32 1.87
N TYR A 295 -17.03 -44.15 1.91
CA TYR A 295 -15.61 -44.02 1.63
C TYR A 295 -14.77 -44.38 2.87
N LYS A 296 -13.90 -45.38 2.73
CA LYS A 296 -12.93 -45.77 3.76
C LYS A 296 -11.68 -44.87 3.71
N ASP A 297 -11.00 -44.75 4.84
CA ASP A 297 -9.71 -44.05 4.93
C ASP A 297 -8.60 -44.86 4.26
N PHE A 298 -8.24 -44.47 3.04
CA PHE A 298 -7.14 -45.06 2.27
C PHE A 298 -5.79 -44.34 2.45
N LEU A 299 -5.75 -43.22 3.18
CA LEU A 299 -4.55 -42.41 3.32
C LEU A 299 -3.54 -43.08 4.25
N ARG A 300 -2.44 -43.57 3.68
CA ARG A 300 -1.27 -44.04 4.44
C ARG A 300 -0.33 -42.88 4.72
N THR A 301 -0.18 -42.53 5.98
CA THR A 301 0.68 -41.43 6.42
C THR A 301 2.16 -41.81 6.37
N LYS A 302 3.02 -40.81 6.18
CA LYS A 302 4.48 -40.93 6.22
C LYS A 302 5.02 -40.26 7.48
N ARG A 303 6.17 -40.72 7.99
CA ARG A 303 6.76 -40.21 9.24
C ARG A 303 8.24 -39.87 9.07
N TRP A 304 8.67 -38.80 9.71
CA TRP A 304 10.08 -38.47 9.92
C TRP A 304 10.48 -38.85 11.36
N PRO A 305 11.19 -39.98 11.57
CA PRO A 305 11.32 -40.60 12.89
C PRO A 305 11.89 -39.66 13.96
N LEU A 306 12.88 -38.85 13.63
CA LEU A 306 13.54 -37.92 14.55
C LEU A 306 12.59 -36.80 15.00
N ILE A 307 11.95 -36.13 14.04
CA ILE A 307 11.07 -34.97 14.31
C ILE A 307 9.78 -35.43 15.00
N SER A 308 9.22 -36.58 14.60
CA SER A 308 8.02 -37.13 15.24
C SER A 308 8.25 -37.58 16.68
N ARG A 309 9.47 -38.03 17.04
CA ARG A 309 9.83 -38.28 18.45
C ARG A 309 9.85 -36.98 19.26
N GLY A 310 10.42 -35.92 18.68
CA GLY A 310 10.43 -34.58 19.29
C GLY A 310 9.02 -34.04 19.55
N GLU A 311 8.10 -34.18 18.59
CA GLU A 311 6.70 -33.77 18.77
C GLU A 311 6.02 -34.56 19.90
N CYS A 312 6.19 -35.89 19.97
CA CYS A 312 5.64 -36.70 21.05
C CYS A 312 6.18 -36.26 22.42
N TYR A 313 7.50 -36.05 22.52
CA TYR A 313 8.15 -35.59 23.75
C TYR A 313 7.61 -34.23 24.20
N LEU A 314 7.57 -33.25 23.30
CA LEU A 314 7.03 -31.91 23.59
C LEU A 314 5.56 -31.98 23.98
N ARG A 315 4.75 -32.73 23.23
CA ARG A 315 3.31 -32.90 23.52
C ARG A 315 3.07 -33.46 24.91
N ASP A 316 3.81 -34.50 25.30
CA ASP A 316 3.60 -35.18 26.57
C ASP A 316 4.09 -34.30 27.74
N ARG A 317 5.18 -33.54 27.56
CA ARG A 317 5.64 -32.55 28.55
C ARG A 317 4.70 -31.35 28.70
N LEU A 318 4.15 -30.84 27.59
CA LEU A 318 3.17 -29.73 27.58
C LEU A 318 1.79 -30.15 28.12
N LYS A 319 1.41 -31.42 28.00
CA LYS A 319 0.21 -31.95 28.66
C LYS A 319 0.33 -31.95 30.18
N THR A 320 1.52 -32.27 30.69
CA THR A 320 1.82 -32.34 32.13
C THR A 320 1.97 -30.93 32.73
N HIS A 321 2.57 -29.98 32.01
CA HIS A 321 2.80 -28.60 32.49
C HIS A 321 1.90 -27.58 31.78
N ARG A 322 0.66 -27.44 32.26
CA ARG A 322 -0.32 -26.47 31.70
C ARG A 322 0.18 -25.03 31.74
N PHE A 323 0.91 -24.63 32.78
CA PHE A 323 1.54 -23.30 32.86
C PHE A 323 2.58 -23.05 31.76
N LEU A 324 3.42 -24.04 31.45
CA LEU A 324 4.42 -23.94 30.38
C LEU A 324 3.75 -23.74 29.01
N SER A 325 2.63 -24.43 28.76
CA SER A 325 1.87 -24.25 27.51
C SER A 325 1.25 -22.85 27.40
N GLY A 326 0.73 -22.30 28.50
CA GLY A 326 0.22 -20.92 28.54
C GLY A 326 1.33 -19.90 28.33
N PHE A 327 2.49 -20.11 28.95
CA PHE A 327 3.66 -19.26 28.80
C PHE A 327 4.18 -19.22 27.35
N ILE A 328 4.29 -20.37 26.67
CA ILE A 328 4.74 -20.41 25.27
C ILE A 328 3.78 -19.68 24.34
N VAL A 329 2.47 -19.85 24.54
CA VAL A 329 1.46 -19.10 23.76
C VAL A 329 1.62 -17.60 24.04
N MET A 330 1.63 -17.20 25.31
CA MET A 330 1.79 -15.80 25.70
C MET A 330 3.07 -15.18 25.14
N LEU A 331 4.21 -15.86 25.23
CA LEU A 331 5.49 -15.41 24.66
C LEU A 331 5.41 -15.27 23.14
N SER A 332 4.77 -16.21 22.45
CA SER A 332 4.58 -16.13 20.99
C SER A 332 3.70 -14.94 20.61
N LEU A 333 2.64 -14.66 21.39
CA LEU A 333 1.77 -13.50 21.17
C LEU A 333 2.52 -12.19 21.45
N LEU A 334 3.32 -12.12 22.52
CA LEU A 334 4.13 -10.95 22.87
C LEU A 334 5.23 -10.68 21.83
N LEU A 335 5.91 -11.71 21.33
CA LEU A 335 6.90 -11.57 20.25
C LEU A 335 6.24 -11.12 18.95
N SER A 336 5.04 -11.62 18.64
CA SER A 336 4.29 -11.20 17.45
C SER A 336 3.80 -9.77 17.58
N PHE A 337 3.35 -9.38 18.77
CA PHE A 337 2.99 -8.01 19.09
C PHE A 337 4.21 -7.10 19.00
N TYR A 338 5.36 -7.48 19.58
CA TYR A 338 6.62 -6.73 19.47
C TYR A 338 7.06 -6.57 18.02
N MET A 339 7.06 -7.63 17.22
CA MET A 339 7.38 -7.53 15.79
C MET A 339 6.41 -6.63 15.03
N SER A 340 5.10 -6.77 15.27
CA SER A 340 4.07 -5.88 14.71
C SER A 340 4.30 -4.43 15.16
N HIS A 341 4.69 -4.24 16.41
CA HIS A 341 5.00 -2.95 16.98
C HIS A 341 6.26 -2.36 16.36
N THR A 342 7.37 -3.09 16.26
CA THR A 342 8.61 -2.63 15.60
C THR A 342 8.36 -2.29 14.13
N LEU A 343 7.62 -3.13 13.40
CA LEU A 343 7.23 -2.85 12.02
C LEU A 343 6.32 -1.62 11.87
N ASN A 344 5.56 -1.27 12.92
CA ASN A 344 4.71 -0.06 12.96
C ASN A 344 5.39 1.15 13.61
N GLN A 345 6.40 0.94 14.47
CA GLN A 345 7.13 1.92 15.27
C GLN A 345 8.47 2.33 14.68
N ASP A 346 8.84 1.83 13.50
CA ASP A 346 9.87 2.47 12.68
C ASP A 346 9.35 3.83 12.15
N LEU A 347 9.29 4.75 13.12
CA LEU A 347 9.35 6.20 13.09
C LEU A 347 10.66 6.63 12.40
N LEU A 348 10.76 6.37 11.09
CA LEU A 348 11.91 6.74 10.25
C LEU A 348 12.03 8.25 9.97
N TYR A 349 11.11 9.06 10.49
CA TYR A 349 10.83 10.39 9.95
C TYR A 349 10.82 11.53 10.98
N LYS A 350 10.72 11.24 12.29
CA LYS A 350 10.74 12.30 13.32
C LYS A 350 12.15 12.88 13.43
N GLY A 351 12.25 14.20 13.31
CA GLY A 351 13.52 14.94 13.40
C GLY A 351 14.40 14.89 12.15
N ARG A 352 13.86 14.51 10.98
CA ARG A 352 14.54 14.77 9.72
C ARG A 352 14.41 16.23 9.35
N ASP A 353 15.52 16.84 8.93
CA ASP A 353 15.59 18.20 8.43
C ASP A 353 15.11 18.21 6.97
N ILE A 354 13.78 18.32 6.78
CA ILE A 354 13.13 18.30 5.47
C ILE A 354 12.17 19.49 5.40
N ALA A 355 12.35 20.33 4.38
CA ALA A 355 11.54 21.51 4.18
C ALA A 355 10.10 21.13 3.75
N VAL A 356 9.12 21.76 4.38
CA VAL A 356 7.71 21.62 4.00
C VAL A 356 7.31 22.82 3.14
N ALA A 357 7.00 22.57 1.87
CA ALA A 357 6.47 23.56 0.95
C ALA A 357 4.93 23.50 0.85
N ALA A 358 4.26 24.60 1.20
CA ALA A 358 2.83 24.77 0.97
C ALA A 358 2.58 25.05 -0.53
N HIS A 359 1.99 24.07 -1.23
CA HIS A 359 1.72 24.11 -2.66
C HIS A 359 0.61 25.12 -2.99
N ARG A 360 0.99 26.23 -3.64
CA ARG A 360 0.14 27.42 -3.91
C ARG A 360 -0.37 28.11 -2.65
N GLY A 361 0.41 28.01 -1.56
CA GLY A 361 0.00 28.34 -0.20
C GLY A 361 -0.87 27.28 0.47
N LYS A 362 -1.45 27.58 1.64
CA LYS A 362 -2.43 26.72 2.30
C LYS A 362 -3.69 26.78 1.46
N ILE A 363 -4.10 25.64 0.89
CA ILE A 363 -5.31 25.54 0.05
C ILE A 363 -6.38 24.68 0.73
N GLY A 364 -7.63 24.87 0.34
CA GLY A 364 -8.78 24.13 0.88
C GLY A 364 -9.96 25.04 1.12
N ASN A 365 -9.80 25.99 2.05
CA ASN A 365 -10.79 27.05 2.32
C ASN A 365 -10.38 28.41 1.76
N THR A 366 -9.15 28.54 1.27
CA THR A 366 -8.54 29.74 0.70
C THR A 366 -8.33 29.60 -0.81
N PRO A 367 -8.35 30.70 -1.56
CA PRO A 367 -8.01 30.68 -2.99
C PRO A 367 -6.53 30.33 -3.19
N GLU A 368 -6.22 29.39 -4.08
CA GLU A 368 -4.83 29.08 -4.41
C GLU A 368 -4.10 30.32 -4.97
N ASN A 369 -2.78 30.44 -4.71
CA ASN A 369 -1.95 31.53 -5.23
C ASN A 369 -2.44 32.95 -4.81
N SER A 370 -2.96 33.08 -3.59
CA SER A 370 -3.46 34.35 -3.02
C SER A 370 -2.68 34.80 -1.78
N LEU A 371 -2.77 36.08 -1.41
CA LEU A 371 -2.16 36.59 -0.18
C LEU A 371 -2.78 35.92 1.05
N SER A 372 -4.08 35.61 1.01
CA SER A 372 -4.75 34.85 2.06
C SER A 372 -4.19 33.43 2.23
N ALA A 373 -3.91 32.72 1.14
CA ALA A 373 -3.27 31.39 1.20
C ALA A 373 -1.81 31.49 1.71
N ILE A 374 -1.09 32.54 1.35
CA ILE A 374 0.26 32.83 1.88
C ILE A 374 0.19 33.08 3.39
N ALA A 375 -0.72 33.94 3.84
CA ALA A 375 -0.91 34.27 5.26
C ALA A 375 -1.14 33.01 6.10
N LEU A 376 -2.08 32.16 5.69
CA LEU A 376 -2.34 30.91 6.41
C LEU A 376 -1.18 29.91 6.35
N SER A 377 -0.31 29.98 5.33
CA SER A 377 0.90 29.15 5.29
C SER A 377 1.91 29.61 6.33
N LEU A 378 2.07 30.92 6.48
CA LEU A 378 2.94 31.53 7.49
C LEU A 378 2.44 31.21 8.90
N ASP A 379 1.12 31.26 9.13
CA ASP A 379 0.51 30.90 10.42
C ASP A 379 0.72 29.42 10.77
N LEU A 380 0.83 28.55 9.76
CA LEU A 380 1.17 27.14 9.94
C LEU A 380 2.66 26.89 10.24
N GLY A 381 3.53 27.90 10.05
CA GLY A 381 4.97 27.75 10.25
C GLY A 381 5.64 26.85 9.20
N VAL A 382 5.16 26.85 7.96
CA VAL A 382 5.83 26.10 6.88
C VAL A 382 7.17 26.75 6.52
N ASP A 383 8.16 25.94 6.14
CA ASP A 383 9.49 26.45 5.78
C ASP A 383 9.47 27.22 4.45
N VAL A 384 8.64 26.76 3.51
CA VAL A 384 8.60 27.26 2.14
C VAL A 384 7.17 27.45 1.65
N ILE A 385 6.95 28.50 0.88
CA ILE A 385 5.67 28.75 0.20
C ILE A 385 5.89 28.63 -1.30
N GLU A 386 5.25 27.64 -1.91
CA GLU A 386 5.30 27.44 -3.35
C GLU A 386 4.20 28.26 -4.02
N MET A 387 4.55 28.94 -5.12
CA MET A 387 3.64 29.81 -5.86
C MET A 387 3.90 29.73 -7.36
N ASP A 388 2.84 29.70 -8.15
CA ASP A 388 2.93 29.70 -9.61
C ASP A 388 2.91 31.13 -10.14
N VAL A 389 3.79 31.47 -11.09
CA VAL A 389 3.84 32.82 -11.67
C VAL A 389 3.63 32.84 -13.19
N GLN A 390 2.88 33.84 -13.64
CA GLN A 390 2.56 34.12 -15.04
C GLN A 390 2.69 35.61 -15.36
N LEU A 391 2.81 35.93 -16.65
CA LEU A 391 2.98 37.30 -17.13
C LEU A 391 1.66 37.84 -17.68
N THR A 392 1.27 39.03 -17.24
CA THR A 392 0.13 39.76 -17.79
C THR A 392 0.44 40.36 -19.16
N LYS A 393 -0.58 40.91 -19.83
CA LYS A 393 -0.43 41.63 -21.11
C LYS A 393 0.48 42.87 -21.01
N ASP A 394 0.49 43.52 -19.84
CA ASP A 394 1.32 44.69 -19.52
C ASP A 394 2.61 44.32 -18.78
N HIS A 395 3.04 43.06 -18.88
CA HIS A 395 4.32 42.56 -18.39
C HIS A 395 4.52 42.65 -16.88
N ILE A 396 3.45 42.45 -16.12
CA ILE A 396 3.49 42.32 -14.67
C ILE A 396 3.43 40.83 -14.30
N VAL A 397 4.35 40.39 -13.44
CA VAL A 397 4.38 39.01 -12.95
C VAL A 397 3.35 38.84 -11.83
N VAL A 398 2.42 37.92 -12.03
CA VAL A 398 1.28 37.66 -11.13
C VAL A 398 1.22 36.20 -10.73
N LEU A 399 0.64 35.93 -9.55
CA LEU A 399 0.51 34.57 -9.02
C LEU A 399 -0.71 33.87 -9.62
N HIS A 400 -0.51 32.89 -10.51
CA HIS A 400 -1.59 32.07 -11.07
C HIS A 400 -1.06 30.80 -11.77
N HIS A 401 -1.76 29.68 -11.62
CA HIS A 401 -1.33 28.38 -12.16
C HIS A 401 -1.77 28.11 -13.61
N ASP A 402 -3.09 28.17 -13.85
CA ASP A 402 -3.70 27.71 -15.11
C ASP A 402 -3.49 28.75 -16.21
N MET A 403 -3.41 28.32 -17.48
CA MET A 403 -3.31 29.29 -18.59
C MET A 403 -4.50 30.25 -18.68
N ASN A 404 -5.68 29.82 -18.20
CA ASN A 404 -6.90 30.62 -18.19
C ASN A 404 -7.47 30.75 -16.78
N LEU A 405 -8.40 31.68 -16.62
CA LEU A 405 -8.97 32.06 -15.33
C LEU A 405 -10.32 31.37 -15.05
N LYS A 406 -10.67 30.32 -15.80
CA LYS A 406 -12.01 29.71 -15.75
C LYS A 406 -12.27 29.07 -14.40
N LYS A 407 -11.27 28.41 -13.84
CA LYS A 407 -11.34 27.71 -12.55
C LYS A 407 -11.51 28.71 -11.39
N MET A 408 -10.73 29.79 -11.39
CA MET A 408 -10.66 30.72 -10.25
C MET A 408 -11.66 31.88 -10.34
N ALA A 409 -11.90 32.42 -11.54
CA ALA A 409 -12.71 33.63 -11.74
C ALA A 409 -13.83 33.46 -12.78
N GLY A 410 -14.06 32.23 -13.29
CA GLY A 410 -15.15 31.92 -14.21
C GLY A 410 -14.98 32.43 -15.65
N THR A 411 -13.87 33.12 -15.97
CA THR A 411 -13.60 33.66 -17.32
C THR A 411 -12.62 32.80 -18.09
N THR A 412 -12.85 32.59 -19.38
CA THR A 412 -11.97 31.79 -20.25
C THR A 412 -10.76 32.56 -20.78
N LYS A 413 -10.64 33.86 -20.46
CA LYS A 413 -9.48 34.68 -20.83
C LYS A 413 -8.20 34.13 -20.20
N ARG A 414 -7.09 34.30 -20.91
CA ARG A 414 -5.74 33.97 -20.41
C ARG A 414 -5.15 35.13 -19.62
N VAL A 415 -4.23 34.83 -18.70
CA VAL A 415 -3.49 35.86 -17.94
C VAL A 415 -2.76 36.80 -18.90
N SER A 416 -2.10 36.24 -19.92
CA SER A 416 -1.36 36.99 -20.95
C SER A 416 -2.25 37.87 -21.86
N GLU A 417 -3.57 37.77 -21.77
CA GLU A 417 -4.52 38.56 -22.56
C GLU A 417 -5.10 39.77 -21.80
N MET A 418 -4.81 39.87 -20.49
CA MET A 418 -5.38 40.88 -19.59
C MET A 418 -4.27 41.73 -18.98
N THR A 419 -4.54 43.02 -18.77
CA THR A 419 -3.65 43.87 -17.97
C THR A 419 -3.82 43.58 -16.48
N TYR A 420 -2.84 43.95 -15.65
CA TYR A 420 -2.97 43.75 -14.21
C TYR A 420 -4.20 44.49 -13.63
N SER A 421 -4.46 45.71 -14.10
CA SER A 421 -5.65 46.47 -13.70
C SER A 421 -6.95 45.74 -14.03
N GLU A 422 -7.02 45.01 -15.16
CA GLU A 422 -8.18 44.18 -15.48
C GLU A 422 -8.25 42.94 -14.57
N LEU A 423 -7.12 42.31 -14.24
CA LEU A 423 -7.08 41.16 -13.31
C LEU A 423 -7.54 41.53 -11.90
N GLN A 424 -7.23 42.75 -11.42
CA GLN A 424 -7.70 43.23 -10.11
C GLN A 424 -9.23 43.38 -10.00
N THR A 425 -9.96 43.35 -11.12
CA THR A 425 -11.43 43.34 -11.09
C THR A 425 -12.03 41.95 -10.83
N LEU A 426 -11.21 40.91 -10.84
CA LEU A 426 -11.63 39.53 -10.70
C LEU A 426 -11.55 39.07 -9.24
N ASP A 427 -12.68 38.58 -8.74
CA ASP A 427 -12.82 37.98 -7.41
C ASP A 427 -12.47 36.49 -7.48
N ILE A 428 -11.30 36.11 -6.96
CA ILE A 428 -10.83 34.72 -6.94
C ILE A 428 -11.29 33.93 -5.71
N GLY A 429 -11.90 34.60 -4.72
CA GLY A 429 -12.31 33.96 -3.48
C GLY A 429 -13.79 33.64 -3.33
N ARG A 430 -14.67 34.32 -4.07
CA ARG A 430 -16.12 34.06 -4.07
C ARG A 430 -16.51 32.61 -4.35
N GLY A 431 -15.74 31.91 -5.20
CA GLY A 431 -15.98 30.50 -5.53
C GLY A 431 -15.55 29.52 -4.43
N ILE A 432 -14.81 29.99 -3.43
CA ILE A 432 -14.18 29.16 -2.38
C ILE A 432 -14.88 29.35 -1.04
N SER A 433 -14.95 30.58 -0.53
CA SER A 433 -15.55 30.90 0.78
C SER A 433 -16.08 32.33 0.78
N THR A 434 -17.10 32.60 1.59
CA THR A 434 -17.59 33.96 1.83
C THR A 434 -16.57 34.83 2.57
N GLU A 435 -15.64 34.22 3.31
CA GLU A 435 -14.60 34.91 4.07
C GLU A 435 -13.59 35.64 3.16
N TYR A 436 -13.24 35.04 2.03
CA TYR A 436 -12.25 35.57 1.08
C TYR A 436 -12.91 36.28 -0.11
N MET A 437 -14.11 36.81 0.08
CA MET A 437 -14.80 37.55 -0.98
C MET A 437 -14.00 38.80 -1.34
N ASN A 438 -13.87 39.08 -2.63
CA ASN A 438 -13.06 40.16 -3.19
C ASN A 438 -11.54 39.96 -3.08
N GLU A 439 -11.07 38.75 -2.73
CA GLU A 439 -9.65 38.41 -2.94
C GLU A 439 -9.34 38.53 -4.43
N THR A 440 -8.19 39.12 -4.77
CA THR A 440 -7.74 39.33 -6.16
C THR A 440 -6.41 38.62 -6.41
N ILE A 441 -6.01 38.54 -7.68
CA ILE A 441 -4.74 37.94 -8.07
C ILE A 441 -3.59 38.88 -7.68
N PRO A 442 -2.64 38.46 -6.82
CA PRO A 442 -1.54 39.32 -6.39
C PRO A 442 -0.40 39.36 -7.41
N ARG A 443 0.41 40.43 -7.34
CA ARG A 443 1.70 40.48 -8.04
C ARG A 443 2.73 39.69 -7.25
N LEU A 444 3.79 39.24 -7.92
CA LEU A 444 4.93 38.62 -7.26
C LEU A 444 5.57 39.55 -6.23
N GLU A 445 5.74 40.83 -6.56
CA GLU A 445 6.22 41.87 -5.62
C GLU A 445 5.39 41.94 -4.34
N ASP A 446 4.06 41.92 -4.47
CA ASP A 446 3.15 41.99 -3.32
C ASP A 446 3.29 40.73 -2.44
N ALA A 447 3.48 39.56 -3.06
CA ALA A 447 3.70 38.30 -2.36
C ALA A 447 5.05 38.27 -1.62
N ILE A 448 6.13 38.72 -2.26
CA ILE A 448 7.47 38.81 -1.63
C ILE A 448 7.42 39.75 -0.43
N ALA A 449 6.88 40.96 -0.62
CA ALA A 449 6.72 41.94 0.45
C ALA A 449 5.82 41.44 1.58
N PHE A 450 4.81 40.63 1.26
CA PHE A 450 3.95 40.04 2.28
C PHE A 450 4.67 38.94 3.07
N ILE A 451 5.49 38.10 2.43
CA ILE A 451 6.26 37.05 3.11
C ILE A 451 7.34 37.66 4.01
N ASP A 452 8.02 38.70 3.55
CA ASP A 452 8.98 39.50 4.34
C ASP A 452 10.05 38.64 5.05
N GLY A 453 10.58 37.64 4.34
CA GLY A 453 11.59 36.71 4.85
C GLY A 453 11.13 35.73 5.94
N ARG A 454 9.83 35.70 6.29
CA ARG A 454 9.28 34.79 7.31
C ARG A 454 9.26 33.32 6.88
N ALA A 455 9.30 33.06 5.57
CA ALA A 455 9.45 31.75 4.96
C ALA A 455 10.24 31.92 3.65
N SER A 456 10.86 30.83 3.16
CA SER A 456 11.44 30.86 1.81
C SER A 456 10.34 30.75 0.74
N MET A 457 10.65 31.15 -0.49
CA MET A 457 9.73 31.07 -1.62
C MET A 457 10.19 30.01 -2.61
N LEU A 458 9.24 29.24 -3.16
CA LEU A 458 9.48 28.34 -4.29
C LEU A 458 8.62 28.78 -5.48
N ILE A 459 9.21 29.55 -6.38
CA ILE A 459 8.52 30.23 -7.48
C ILE A 459 8.49 29.30 -8.71
N ASP A 460 7.33 28.76 -9.07
CA ASP A 460 7.12 27.94 -10.27
C ASP A 460 6.75 28.81 -11.49
N VAL A 461 7.69 28.93 -12.43
CA VAL A 461 7.57 29.84 -13.57
C VAL A 461 6.83 29.19 -14.73
N LYS A 462 5.67 29.76 -15.08
CA LYS A 462 4.85 29.36 -16.24
C LYS A 462 4.99 30.36 -17.39
N ALA A 463 6.14 30.31 -18.09
CA ALA A 463 6.53 31.33 -19.07
C ALA A 463 5.65 31.42 -20.34
N TYR A 464 5.07 30.31 -20.82
CA TYR A 464 4.19 30.25 -22.00
C TYR A 464 4.66 31.06 -23.24
N GLY A 465 5.96 31.02 -23.56
CA GLY A 465 6.54 31.71 -24.72
C GLY A 465 7.20 33.07 -24.43
N TYR A 466 7.24 33.49 -23.16
CA TYR A 466 7.91 34.71 -22.69
C TYR A 466 9.14 34.39 -21.83
N GLU A 467 9.92 33.36 -22.17
CA GLU A 467 10.98 32.84 -21.28
C GLU A 467 12.03 33.89 -20.90
N GLU A 468 12.54 34.65 -21.86
CA GLU A 468 13.60 35.65 -21.64
C GLU A 468 13.10 36.84 -20.82
N GLU A 469 11.90 37.33 -21.15
CA GLU A 469 11.29 38.48 -20.48
C GLU A 469 10.87 38.13 -19.04
N MET A 470 10.27 36.94 -18.85
CA MET A 470 9.91 36.45 -17.52
C MET A 470 11.16 36.26 -16.64
N ALA A 471 12.23 35.68 -17.19
CA ALA A 471 13.49 35.52 -16.46
C ALA A 471 14.03 36.87 -15.97
N LYS A 472 14.07 37.87 -16.87
CA LYS A 472 14.54 39.21 -16.55
C LYS A 472 13.73 39.85 -15.43
N ILE A 473 12.40 39.86 -15.55
CA ILE A 473 11.53 40.51 -14.55
C ILE A 473 11.66 39.79 -13.20
N ILE A 474 11.70 38.46 -13.17
CA ILE A 474 11.86 37.71 -11.91
C ILE A 474 13.19 38.05 -11.24
N VAL A 475 14.30 38.09 -11.98
CA VAL A 475 15.62 38.43 -11.43
C VAL A 475 15.62 39.85 -10.86
N GLU A 476 15.13 40.83 -11.63
CA GLU A 476 15.02 42.23 -11.18
C GLU A 476 14.14 42.36 -9.92
N THR A 477 12.97 41.71 -9.90
CA THR A 477 12.07 41.71 -8.74
C THR A 477 12.72 41.10 -7.49
N LEU A 478 13.47 40.00 -7.62
CA LEU A 478 14.13 39.35 -6.49
C LEU A 478 15.33 40.17 -5.97
N GLU A 479 16.08 40.82 -6.85
CA GLU A 479 17.19 41.70 -6.49
C GLU A 479 16.72 42.98 -5.79
N GLU A 480 15.69 43.63 -6.33
CA GLU A 480 15.12 44.85 -5.75
C GLU A 480 14.51 44.61 -4.36
N ALA A 481 13.98 43.41 -4.12
CA ALA A 481 13.38 43.02 -2.85
C ALA A 481 14.37 42.38 -1.86
N ASP A 482 15.67 42.28 -2.19
CA ASP A 482 16.69 41.58 -1.39
C ASP A 482 16.26 40.13 -1.02
N ALA A 483 15.58 39.46 -1.96
CA ALA A 483 14.93 38.17 -1.75
C ALA A 483 15.64 37.00 -2.45
N VAL A 484 16.82 37.22 -3.04
CA VAL A 484 17.59 36.21 -3.79
C VAL A 484 17.90 34.98 -2.93
N GLU A 485 18.42 35.18 -1.72
CA GLU A 485 18.84 34.09 -0.83
C GLU A 485 17.67 33.28 -0.24
N THR A 486 16.49 33.91 -0.14
CA THR A 486 15.27 33.28 0.38
C THR A 486 14.36 32.74 -0.73
N SER A 487 14.82 32.74 -1.98
CA SER A 487 14.05 32.32 -3.14
C SER A 487 14.68 31.14 -3.87
N TYR A 488 13.84 30.17 -4.17
CA TYR A 488 14.09 29.08 -5.10
C TYR A 488 13.19 29.31 -6.32
N VAL A 489 13.72 29.17 -7.52
CA VAL A 489 12.94 29.25 -8.76
C VAL A 489 12.89 27.89 -9.42
N GLN A 490 11.73 27.47 -9.91
CA GLN A 490 11.58 26.21 -10.60
C GLN A 490 10.71 26.33 -11.85
N SER A 491 10.88 25.43 -12.81
CA SER A 491 10.01 25.39 -14.00
C SER A 491 10.08 24.03 -14.70
N PHE A 492 9.04 23.70 -15.46
CA PHE A 492 9.12 22.65 -16.49
C PHE A 492 9.95 23.09 -17.70
N ASN A 493 10.06 24.39 -17.95
CA ASN A 493 10.74 24.92 -19.13
C ASN A 493 12.21 25.23 -18.78
N TYR A 494 13.14 24.39 -19.24
CA TYR A 494 14.57 24.60 -18.98
C TYR A 494 15.10 25.91 -19.56
N LYS A 495 14.50 26.44 -20.65
CA LYS A 495 14.97 27.69 -21.27
C LYS A 495 14.88 28.84 -20.27
N VAL A 496 13.74 29.05 -19.59
CA VAL A 496 13.62 30.15 -18.61
C VAL A 496 14.61 29.99 -17.45
N LEU A 497 14.87 28.75 -17.01
CA LEU A 497 15.85 28.49 -15.95
C LEU A 497 17.28 28.84 -16.40
N SER A 498 17.64 28.51 -17.65
CA SER A 498 18.94 28.86 -18.23
C SER A 498 19.11 30.37 -18.39
N GLU A 499 18.05 31.11 -18.74
CA GLU A 499 18.09 32.58 -18.81
C GLU A 499 18.29 33.17 -17.41
N ILE A 500 17.56 32.70 -16.40
CA ILE A 500 17.75 33.12 -14.99
C ILE A 500 19.18 32.86 -14.54
N ARG A 501 19.73 31.67 -14.80
CA ARG A 501 21.12 31.33 -14.46
C ARG A 501 22.12 32.32 -15.09
N SER A 502 21.85 32.75 -16.32
CA SER A 502 22.74 33.67 -17.04
C SER A 502 22.69 35.10 -16.50
N LEU A 503 21.55 35.52 -15.97
CA LEU A 503 21.32 36.84 -15.42
C LEU A 503 21.85 36.95 -13.98
N ASN A 504 21.55 35.96 -13.14
CA ASN A 504 22.01 35.91 -11.77
C ASN A 504 22.26 34.44 -11.34
N PRO A 505 23.53 34.02 -11.18
CA PRO A 505 23.88 32.65 -10.81
C PRO A 505 23.60 32.32 -9.33
N ASP A 506 23.38 33.31 -8.47
CA ASP A 506 23.14 33.10 -7.03
C ASP A 506 21.68 32.65 -6.75
N ILE A 507 20.76 32.90 -7.68
CA ILE A 507 19.39 32.39 -7.59
C ILE A 507 19.40 30.87 -7.75
N ARG A 508 18.86 30.16 -6.75
CA ARG A 508 18.76 28.70 -6.79
C ARG A 508 17.66 28.29 -7.76
N ILE A 509 18.02 27.51 -8.78
CA ILE A 509 17.06 27.07 -9.80
C ILE A 509 16.84 25.55 -9.80
N GLY A 510 15.62 25.12 -10.10
CA GLY A 510 15.24 23.71 -10.11
C GLY A 510 14.41 23.28 -11.30
N GLN A 511 14.76 22.14 -11.89
CA GLN A 511 13.99 21.57 -13.00
C GLN A 511 12.83 20.72 -12.47
N ILE A 512 11.60 21.08 -12.85
CA ILE A 512 10.41 20.27 -12.56
C ILE A 512 10.30 19.14 -13.57
N MET A 513 10.08 17.92 -13.07
CA MET A 513 10.04 16.71 -13.89
C MET A 513 8.95 15.74 -13.42
N TYR A 514 8.28 15.11 -14.38
CA TYR A 514 7.32 14.03 -14.14
C TYR A 514 7.75 12.69 -14.77
N TYR A 515 8.73 12.73 -15.68
CA TYR A 515 9.55 11.60 -16.11
C TYR A 515 10.89 12.15 -16.64
N VAL A 516 11.89 11.28 -16.76
CA VAL A 516 13.18 11.62 -17.37
C VAL A 516 13.52 10.60 -18.45
N ILE A 517 13.98 11.09 -19.59
CA ILE A 517 14.64 10.33 -20.65
C ILE A 517 15.89 11.11 -21.05
N GLY A 518 17.05 10.46 -21.03
CA GLY A 518 18.33 11.10 -21.37
C GLY A 518 19.22 11.35 -20.16
N ASN A 519 20.27 12.17 -20.35
CA ASN A 519 21.27 12.42 -19.32
C ASN A 519 20.97 13.70 -18.52
N LEU A 520 20.65 13.53 -17.23
CA LEU A 520 20.42 14.63 -16.29
C LEU A 520 21.65 15.50 -16.03
N ASP A 521 22.85 14.97 -16.29
CA ASP A 521 24.12 15.68 -16.08
C ASP A 521 24.25 16.93 -16.97
N LEU A 522 23.40 17.06 -17.99
CA LEU A 522 23.37 18.21 -18.91
C LEU A 522 22.52 19.38 -18.40
N LEU A 523 21.76 19.18 -17.31
CA LEU A 523 20.93 20.22 -16.72
C LEU A 523 21.74 21.00 -15.69
N ASP A 524 21.94 22.29 -15.94
CA ASP A 524 22.61 23.19 -15.01
C ASP A 524 21.60 23.78 -14.01
N VAL A 525 21.17 22.96 -13.05
CA VAL A 525 20.18 23.32 -12.02
C VAL A 525 20.63 22.86 -10.64
N ASP A 526 20.31 23.60 -9.58
CA ASP A 526 20.74 23.30 -8.21
C ASP A 526 19.94 22.16 -7.57
N PHE A 527 18.70 21.98 -8.00
CA PHE A 527 17.83 20.92 -7.49
C PHE A 527 16.88 20.37 -8.55
N TYR A 528 16.29 19.23 -8.25
CA TYR A 528 15.24 18.61 -9.04
C TYR A 528 13.93 18.59 -8.28
N THR A 529 12.86 19.05 -8.91
CA THR A 529 11.50 18.93 -8.36
C THR A 529 10.78 17.80 -9.09
N VAL A 530 10.73 16.63 -8.47
CA VAL A 530 10.29 15.41 -9.13
C VAL A 530 8.91 14.95 -8.67
N GLN A 531 8.14 14.44 -9.62
CA GLN A 531 6.89 13.77 -9.30
C GLN A 531 7.18 12.54 -8.44
N ARG A 532 6.40 12.29 -7.39
CA ARG A 532 6.59 11.19 -6.41
C ARG A 532 7.03 9.85 -7.03
N GLY A 533 6.40 9.43 -8.13
CA GLY A 533 6.67 8.17 -8.82
C GLY A 533 8.05 8.07 -9.48
N MET A 534 8.83 9.15 -9.53
CA MET A 534 10.23 9.15 -9.96
C MET A 534 11.22 8.85 -8.82
N LEU A 535 10.78 8.95 -7.57
CA LEU A 535 11.66 8.69 -6.43
C LEU A 535 12.15 7.24 -6.45
N SER A 536 13.47 7.11 -6.37
CA SER A 536 14.16 5.85 -6.21
C SER A 536 15.52 6.13 -5.57
N GLN A 537 16.07 5.14 -4.88
CA GLN A 537 17.38 5.32 -4.25
C GLN A 537 18.48 5.58 -5.30
N GLU A 538 18.33 5.06 -6.52
CA GLU A 538 19.25 5.34 -7.63
C GLU A 538 19.17 6.79 -8.07
N PHE A 539 17.96 7.31 -8.32
CA PHE A 539 17.76 8.73 -8.66
C PHE A 539 18.35 9.63 -7.58
N VAL A 540 18.05 9.34 -6.31
CA VAL A 540 18.55 10.09 -5.17
C VAL A 540 20.07 10.04 -5.08
N THR A 541 20.66 8.85 -5.18
CA THR A 541 22.13 8.69 -5.15
C THR A 541 22.79 9.41 -6.32
N LYS A 542 22.18 9.38 -7.52
CA LYS A 542 22.70 10.08 -8.69
C LYS A 542 22.62 11.60 -8.49
N ALA A 543 21.47 12.11 -8.05
CA ALA A 543 21.26 13.53 -7.75
C ALA A 543 22.26 14.02 -6.69
N ARG A 544 22.40 13.29 -5.58
CA ARG A 544 23.39 13.58 -4.52
C ARG A 544 24.82 13.55 -5.02
N LYS A 545 25.20 12.60 -5.89
CA LYS A 545 26.53 12.55 -6.51
C LYS A 545 26.82 13.77 -7.40
N MET A 546 25.77 14.35 -7.97
CA MET A 546 25.84 15.59 -8.75
C MET A 546 25.66 16.83 -7.87
N GLU A 547 25.62 16.67 -6.54
CA GLU A 547 25.40 17.76 -5.57
C GLU A 547 24.09 18.51 -5.82
N ARG A 548 23.06 17.81 -6.31
CA ARG A 548 21.74 18.37 -6.58
C ARG A 548 20.74 18.06 -5.47
N GLY A 549 19.95 19.06 -5.11
CA GLY A 549 18.82 18.90 -4.20
C GLY A 549 17.63 18.15 -4.82
N ILE A 550 16.69 17.68 -4.00
CA ILE A 550 15.54 16.88 -4.39
C ILE A 550 14.30 17.34 -3.64
N TRP A 551 13.35 17.87 -4.40
CA TRP A 551 12.01 18.22 -3.97
C TRP A 551 10.99 17.27 -4.57
N VAL A 552 9.93 16.95 -3.82
CA VAL A 552 8.95 15.94 -4.24
C VAL A 552 7.56 16.55 -4.31
N TRP A 553 6.88 16.38 -5.45
CA TRP A 553 5.52 16.88 -5.65
C TRP A 553 4.56 15.87 -6.28
N THR A 554 3.24 16.05 -6.17
CA THR A 554 2.57 16.66 -5.02
C THR A 554 2.23 15.53 -4.04
N VAL A 555 2.60 15.67 -2.78
CA VAL A 555 2.49 14.60 -1.78
C VAL A 555 1.42 14.99 -0.76
N ASN A 556 0.22 14.40 -0.83
CA ASN A 556 -0.95 14.88 -0.07
C ASN A 556 -1.51 13.88 0.93
N ARG A 557 -1.07 12.62 0.88
CA ARG A 557 -1.54 11.56 1.79
C ARG A 557 -0.43 11.10 2.70
N GLU A 558 -0.77 10.74 3.93
CA GLU A 558 0.17 10.24 4.94
C GLU A 558 1.05 9.10 4.40
N SER A 559 0.48 8.20 3.59
CA SER A 559 1.23 7.12 2.95
C SER A 559 2.26 7.60 1.93
N GLU A 560 1.93 8.64 1.15
CA GLU A 560 2.83 9.24 0.16
C GLU A 560 3.95 10.01 0.85
N ILE A 561 3.63 10.70 1.94
CA ILE A 561 4.59 11.41 2.79
C ILE A 561 5.60 10.39 3.34
N LYS A 562 5.11 9.35 4.01
CA LYS A 562 5.96 8.28 4.54
C LYS A 562 6.81 7.61 3.46
N GLU A 563 6.27 7.40 2.26
CA GLU A 563 7.05 6.85 1.14
C GLU A 563 8.18 7.80 0.69
N ALA A 564 7.88 9.08 0.49
CA ALA A 564 8.87 10.08 0.09
C ALA A 564 9.99 10.21 1.13
N LEU A 565 9.63 10.18 2.41
CA LEU A 565 10.57 10.29 3.52
C LEU A 565 11.47 9.05 3.71
N GLN A 566 11.23 7.94 2.99
CA GLN A 566 12.18 6.82 2.96
C GLN A 566 13.48 7.19 2.23
N PHE A 567 13.42 8.20 1.37
CA PHE A 567 14.54 8.69 0.59
C PHE A 567 15.23 9.87 1.29
N ASP A 568 16.47 10.12 0.91
CA ASP A 568 17.21 11.33 1.27
C ASP A 568 16.78 12.46 0.32
N ILE A 569 15.76 13.21 0.73
CA ILE A 569 15.15 14.34 0.00
C ILE A 569 15.29 15.61 0.84
N ASP A 570 15.24 16.77 0.18
CA ASP A 570 15.37 18.07 0.85
C ASP A 570 14.03 18.73 1.15
N GLY A 571 12.99 18.45 0.34
CA GLY A 571 11.69 19.08 0.55
C GLY A 571 10.49 18.33 -0.03
N ILE A 572 9.33 18.58 0.59
CA ILE A 572 8.03 18.03 0.17
C ILE A 572 7.10 19.18 -0.20
N ILE A 573 6.57 19.16 -1.42
CA ILE A 573 5.54 20.09 -1.91
C ILE A 573 4.18 19.43 -1.73
N THR A 574 3.33 20.05 -0.91
CA THR A 574 2.06 19.48 -0.47
C THR A 574 0.94 20.50 -0.41
N ALA A 575 -0.27 20.06 -0.73
CA ALA A 575 -1.49 20.80 -0.45
C ALA A 575 -1.94 20.68 1.03
N ASN A 576 -1.36 19.73 1.78
CA ASN A 576 -1.71 19.45 3.18
C ASN A 576 -0.46 19.50 4.06
N ALA A 577 0.04 20.72 4.28
CA ALA A 577 1.23 20.98 5.08
C ALA A 577 1.07 20.53 6.54
N GLU A 578 -0.12 20.70 7.13
CA GLU A 578 -0.45 20.24 8.48
C GLU A 578 -0.16 18.75 8.67
N LEU A 579 -0.58 17.92 7.70
CA LEU A 579 -0.33 16.49 7.74
C LEU A 579 1.16 16.14 7.64
N VAL A 580 1.93 16.88 6.84
CA VAL A 580 3.39 16.67 6.76
C VAL A 580 4.05 17.05 8.09
N LEU A 581 3.71 18.21 8.65
CA LEU A 581 4.23 18.66 9.95
C LEU A 581 3.85 17.69 11.08
N GLU A 582 2.63 17.15 11.09
CA GLU A 582 2.20 16.11 12.04
C GLU A 582 3.03 14.82 11.90
N VAL A 583 3.26 14.36 10.66
CA VAL A 583 4.07 13.15 10.39
C VAL A 583 5.53 13.33 10.81
N LEU A 584 6.09 14.53 10.60
CA LEU A 584 7.44 14.89 11.05
C LEU A 584 7.51 15.12 12.57
N GLY A 585 6.36 15.27 13.24
CA GLY A 585 6.26 15.54 14.67
C GLY A 585 6.62 16.97 15.04
N LEU A 586 6.41 17.92 14.12
CA LEU A 586 6.70 19.35 14.27
C LEU A 586 5.47 20.16 14.74
N ASN A 587 4.27 19.57 14.70
CA ASN A 587 3.08 20.13 15.33
C ASN A 587 2.82 19.43 16.68
N GLU A 588 2.87 20.18 17.78
CA GLU A 588 2.06 19.84 18.96
C GLU A 588 0.59 20.11 18.61
N PRO A 589 -0.36 19.27 19.06
CA PRO A 589 -1.76 19.50 18.79
C PRO A 589 -2.16 20.86 19.36
N ILE A 590 -2.64 21.76 18.49
CA ILE A 590 -3.35 22.96 18.91
C ILE A 590 -4.59 22.44 19.64
N GLU A 591 -4.62 22.59 20.97
CA GLU A 591 -5.84 22.41 21.75
C GLU A 591 -6.92 23.27 21.11
N GLU A 592 -7.99 22.61 20.68
CA GLU A 592 -9.17 23.22 20.07
C GLU A 592 -9.97 23.96 21.16
N GLU A 593 -9.36 24.95 21.80
CA GLU A 593 -9.95 25.74 22.87
C GLU A 593 -9.72 27.22 22.58
N THR A 594 -10.44 27.77 21.60
CA THR A 594 -11.01 29.13 21.61
C THR A 594 -11.71 29.48 20.28
N LEU A 595 -12.81 28.81 19.97
CA LEU A 595 -13.88 29.37 19.14
C LEU A 595 -15.24 28.88 19.68
N LYS A 596 -15.70 29.55 20.74
CA LYS A 596 -17.10 29.59 21.17
C LYS A 596 -17.50 31.04 21.38
#